data_AF-A0A959EFL8-F1
#
_entry.id   AF-A0A959EFL8-F1
#
_cell.length_a   1.000
_cell.length_b   1.000
_cell.length_c   1.000
_cell.angle_alpha   90.00
_cell.angle_beta   90.00
_cell.angle_gamma   90.00
#
_symmetry.space_group_name_H-M   'P 1'
#
loop_
_entity.id
_entity.type
_entity.pdbx_description
1 polymer ?
#
loop_
_entity_poly.entity_id
_entity_poly.type
_entity_poly.pdbx_seq_one_letter_code
_entity_poly.pdbx_strand_id
1 'polypeptide(L)'
;ANQAATGLPFDPYATYAYQDIGQLVLHIYYIHCASSTNVAAPCWLASRHPQEATRAFQSCAGAPNAGLKMQACGQFENWPEIKVLVAIAADLNTDQNFNQQRLAQAATERARLYAAPTPLNKSEQKAVEGWSKNLTSGLNTWASRDPLHQQINAAFQTMFFQSQTRLEDYFMSKGYDANQATGLALATLHTLVAYYTQRFV
;
A
#
# COMPACT_ATOMS: atom_id res chain seq x y z
N ALA A 1 16.72 5.48 31.48
CA ALA A 1 15.51 4.85 32.03
C ALA A 1 14.64 4.42 30.85
N ASN A 2 14.52 3.11 30.63
CA ASN A 2 13.75 2.55 29.53
C ASN A 2 12.28 2.88 29.77
N GLN A 3 11.71 3.76 28.94
CA GLN A 3 10.26 3.90 28.88
C GLN A 3 9.74 2.59 28.28
N ALA A 4 9.21 1.72 29.14
CA ALA A 4 8.32 0.66 28.70
C ALA A 4 7.24 1.32 27.82
N ALA A 5 6.89 0.70 26.70
CA ALA A 5 5.79 1.15 25.87
C ALA A 5 4.49 1.01 26.68
N THR A 6 4.20 1.99 27.53
CA THR A 6 3.05 2.03 28.43
C THR A 6 1.78 1.92 27.59
N GLY A 7 1.06 0.81 27.74
CA GLY A 7 -0.18 0.51 27.02
C GLY A 7 -0.13 -0.70 26.08
N LEU A 8 1.04 -1.30 25.82
CA LEU A 8 1.12 -2.56 25.06
C LEU A 8 1.06 -3.79 26.00
N PRO A 9 0.39 -4.89 25.60
CA PRO A 9 0.30 -6.10 26.42
C PRO A 9 1.59 -6.93 26.48
N PHE A 10 2.65 -6.54 25.76
CA PHE A 10 3.97 -7.18 25.77
C PHE A 10 5.08 -6.18 26.09
N ASP A 11 6.05 -6.59 26.91
CA ASP A 11 7.32 -5.91 27.14
C ASP A 11 8.33 -6.40 26.10
N PRO A 12 8.81 -5.55 25.18
CA PRO A 12 9.74 -5.97 24.13
C PRO A 12 11.12 -6.41 24.65
N TYR A 13 11.42 -6.22 25.94
CA TYR A 13 12.70 -6.63 26.55
C TYR A 13 12.62 -7.90 27.39
N ALA A 14 11.44 -8.49 27.56
CA ALA A 14 11.27 -9.71 28.34
C ALA A 14 11.46 -10.98 27.48
N THR A 15 11.75 -12.10 28.15
CA THR A 15 11.82 -13.43 27.51
C THR A 15 10.44 -14.07 27.50
N TYR A 16 9.99 -14.51 26.32
CA TYR A 16 8.67 -15.12 26.14
C TYR A 16 8.79 -16.57 25.69
N ALA A 17 7.92 -17.42 26.23
CA ALA A 17 7.67 -18.76 25.69
C ALA A 17 6.37 -18.71 24.88
N TYR A 18 6.47 -18.92 23.58
CA TYR A 18 5.33 -18.91 22.66
C TYR A 18 4.71 -20.31 22.58
N GLN A 19 3.39 -20.39 22.74
CA GLN A 19 2.63 -21.65 22.64
C GLN A 19 2.16 -21.91 21.20
N ASP A 20 2.02 -20.87 20.40
CA ASP A 20 1.60 -20.95 19.01
C ASP A 20 2.22 -19.82 18.17
N ILE A 21 2.16 -19.97 16.84
CA ILE A 21 2.72 -19.01 15.90
C ILE A 21 2.02 -17.64 15.96
N GLY A 22 0.74 -17.60 16.33
CA GLY A 22 -0.01 -16.37 16.51
C GLY A 22 0.55 -15.50 17.62
N GLN A 23 0.98 -16.10 18.74
CA GLN A 23 1.63 -15.38 19.84
C GLN A 23 2.97 -14.76 19.41
N LEU A 24 3.78 -15.50 18.64
CA LEU A 24 5.04 -14.99 18.09
C LEU A 24 4.81 -13.84 17.11
N VAL A 25 3.89 -14.02 16.15
CA VAL A 25 3.54 -12.99 15.15
C VAL A 25 3.04 -11.73 15.85
N LEU A 26 2.15 -11.88 16.84
CA LEU A 26 1.61 -10.77 17.62
C LEU A 26 2.72 -10.01 18.36
N HIS A 27 3.63 -10.72 19.03
CA HIS A 27 4.76 -10.09 19.70
C HIS A 27 5.63 -9.30 18.71
N ILE A 28 5.99 -9.90 17.57
CA ILE A 28 6.81 -9.21 16.54
C ILE A 28 6.12 -7.91 16.11
N TYR A 29 4.82 -7.94 15.83
CA TYR A 29 4.07 -6.73 15.50
C TYR A 29 4.13 -5.69 16.62
N TYR A 30 4.02 -6.07 17.90
CA TYR A 30 4.15 -5.12 19.01
C TYR A 30 5.51 -4.43 19.08
N ILE A 31 6.61 -5.13 18.79
CA ILE A 31 7.95 -4.50 18.71
C ILE A 31 7.94 -3.36 17.69
N HIS A 32 7.28 -3.56 16.55
CA HIS A 32 7.20 -2.59 15.45
C HIS A 32 6.08 -1.56 15.60
N CYS A 33 5.09 -1.82 16.45
CA CYS A 33 4.03 -0.86 16.81
C CYS A 33 4.44 0.05 17.98
N ALA A 34 5.43 -0.35 18.79
CA ALA A 34 5.97 0.48 19.85
C ALA A 34 6.65 1.74 19.28
N SER A 35 6.22 2.92 19.74
CA SER A 35 6.63 4.23 19.24
C SER A 35 8.13 4.56 19.35
N SER A 36 8.89 3.75 20.10
CA SER A 36 10.33 3.90 20.29
C SER A 36 11.17 3.23 19.20
N THR A 37 10.59 2.36 18.36
CA THR A 37 11.32 1.70 17.27
C THR A 37 10.98 2.37 15.93
N ASN A 38 11.99 2.90 15.24
CA ASN A 38 11.81 3.42 13.88
C ASN A 38 11.94 2.30 12.82
N VAL A 39 11.73 1.05 13.23
CA VAL A 39 12.05 -0.15 12.44
C VAL A 39 10.76 -0.72 11.87
N ALA A 40 10.71 -0.86 10.55
CA ALA A 40 9.56 -1.41 9.87
C ALA A 40 9.42 -2.93 10.09
N ALA A 41 8.19 -3.39 10.28
CA ALA A 41 7.85 -4.80 10.40
C ALA A 41 8.21 -5.56 9.11
N PRO A 42 8.82 -6.75 9.21
CA PRO A 42 9.14 -7.56 8.04
C PRO A 42 7.87 -7.95 7.27
N CYS A 43 7.86 -7.65 5.98
CA CYS A 43 6.67 -7.83 5.15
C CYS A 43 6.39 -9.29 4.75
N TRP A 44 7.38 -10.18 4.86
CA TRP A 44 7.17 -11.62 4.67
C TRP A 44 6.22 -12.21 5.72
N LEU A 45 6.05 -11.56 6.87
CA LEU A 45 5.23 -12.04 7.98
C LEU A 45 3.76 -12.16 7.55
N ALA A 46 3.25 -11.14 6.85
CA ALA A 46 1.89 -11.17 6.30
C ALA A 46 1.72 -12.11 5.10
N SER A 47 2.80 -12.37 4.35
CA SER A 47 2.77 -13.33 3.25
C SER A 47 2.77 -14.78 3.72
N ARG A 48 3.48 -15.10 4.82
CA ARG A 48 3.56 -16.46 5.36
C ARG A 48 2.47 -16.80 6.37
N HIS A 49 2.01 -15.80 7.14
CA HIS A 49 1.03 -15.98 8.22
C HIS A 49 -0.08 -14.92 8.10
N PRO A 50 -0.89 -14.92 7.03
CA PRO A 50 -1.82 -13.83 6.73
C PRO A 50 -2.91 -13.65 7.78
N GLN A 51 -3.39 -14.75 8.38
CA GLN A 51 -4.45 -14.69 9.39
C GLN A 51 -3.92 -14.09 10.71
N GLU A 52 -2.78 -14.56 11.17
CA GLU A 52 -2.10 -14.09 12.37
C GLU A 52 -1.64 -12.65 12.22
N ALA A 53 -1.07 -12.31 11.06
CA ALA A 53 -0.62 -10.95 10.74
C ALA A 53 -1.80 -9.95 10.70
N THR A 54 -2.95 -10.35 10.15
CA THR A 54 -4.16 -9.51 10.16
C THR A 54 -4.65 -9.26 11.59
N ARG A 55 -4.71 -10.31 12.42
CA ARG A 55 -5.09 -10.19 13.84
C ARG A 55 -4.11 -9.31 14.62
N ALA A 56 -2.81 -9.49 14.38
CA ALA A 56 -1.76 -8.71 15.01
C ALA A 56 -1.83 -7.23 14.57
N PHE A 57 -2.07 -6.96 13.29
CA PHE A 57 -2.27 -5.61 12.78
C PHE A 57 -3.45 -4.90 13.48
N GLN A 58 -4.59 -5.61 13.62
CA GLN A 58 -5.77 -5.09 14.32
C GLN A 58 -5.49 -4.75 15.79
N SER A 59 -4.62 -5.51 16.45
CA SER A 59 -4.22 -5.22 17.84
C SER A 59 -3.42 -3.92 17.99
N CYS A 60 -2.75 -3.47 16.92
CA CYS A 60 -2.07 -2.18 16.87
C CYS A 60 -3.00 -1.01 16.51
N ALA A 61 -4.21 -1.27 16.00
CA ALA A 61 -5.14 -0.25 15.50
C ALA A 61 -5.84 0.58 16.62
N GLY A 62 -5.51 0.34 17.89
CA GLY A 62 -6.00 1.10 19.04
C GLY A 62 -5.28 2.44 19.31
N ALA A 63 -4.22 2.75 18.56
CA ALA A 63 -3.60 4.07 18.57
C ALA A 63 -3.97 4.83 17.29
N PRO A 64 -4.68 5.98 17.36
CA PRO A 64 -4.91 6.82 16.19
C PRO A 64 -3.53 7.29 15.70
N ASN A 65 -3.15 6.86 14.49
CA ASN A 65 -1.78 6.95 13.93
C ASN A 65 -0.73 5.98 14.49
N ALA A 66 -1.09 4.74 14.88
CA ALA A 66 -0.10 3.73 15.25
C ALA A 66 0.85 3.49 14.07
N GLY A 67 2.04 4.11 14.14
CA GLY A 67 3.05 4.18 13.09
C GLY A 67 3.73 2.86 12.77
N LEU A 68 2.97 1.77 12.58
CA LEU A 68 3.45 0.50 12.10
C LEU A 68 3.92 0.69 10.66
N LYS A 69 5.22 0.97 10.53
CA LYS A 69 5.92 0.92 9.26
C LYS A 69 6.00 -0.54 8.87
N MET A 70 5.61 -0.88 7.66
CA MET A 70 5.82 -2.22 7.10
C MET A 70 6.90 -2.11 6.04
N GLN A 71 7.82 -3.07 6.02
CA GLN A 71 8.79 -3.15 4.94
C GLN A 71 8.05 -3.30 3.61
N ALA A 72 8.60 -2.75 2.54
CA ALA A 72 8.09 -2.99 1.21
C ALA A 72 8.58 -4.37 0.74
N CYS A 73 7.68 -5.32 0.50
CA CYS A 73 8.07 -6.60 -0.13
C CYS A 73 7.87 -6.59 -1.66
N GLY A 74 7.36 -5.50 -2.23
CA GLY A 74 7.07 -5.44 -3.67
C GLY A 74 6.01 -6.46 -4.11
N GLN A 75 5.06 -6.82 -3.24
CA GLN A 75 4.17 -7.96 -3.50
C GLN A 75 3.30 -7.80 -4.75
N PHE A 76 2.87 -6.57 -5.03
CA PHE A 76 2.19 -6.23 -6.27
C PHE A 76 3.17 -5.92 -7.42
N GLU A 77 4.38 -5.45 -7.12
CA GLU A 77 5.40 -5.09 -8.12
C GLU A 77 6.02 -6.30 -8.83
N ASN A 78 5.85 -7.49 -8.27
CA ASN A 78 6.20 -8.75 -8.93
C ASN A 78 5.19 -9.13 -10.04
N TRP A 79 4.05 -8.44 -10.15
CA TRP A 79 3.10 -8.70 -11.21
C TRP A 79 3.54 -8.00 -12.50
N PRO A 80 3.58 -8.72 -13.64
CA PRO A 80 4.11 -8.16 -14.90
C PRO A 80 3.47 -6.83 -15.29
N GLU A 81 2.15 -6.73 -15.20
CA GLU A 81 1.41 -5.54 -15.58
C GLU A 81 1.67 -4.35 -14.67
N ILE A 82 1.80 -4.58 -13.36
CA ILE A 82 2.14 -3.52 -12.40
C ILE A 82 3.59 -3.07 -12.61
N LYS A 83 4.50 -4.01 -12.89
CA LYS A 83 5.89 -3.67 -13.17
C LYS A 83 6.01 -2.77 -14.40
N VAL A 84 5.31 -3.09 -15.48
CA VAL A 84 5.27 -2.26 -16.70
C VAL A 84 4.58 -0.93 -16.42
N LEU A 85 3.44 -0.93 -15.71
CA LEU A 85 2.73 0.30 -15.32
C LEU A 85 3.64 1.27 -14.55
N VAL A 86 4.35 0.78 -13.54
CA VAL A 86 5.26 1.60 -12.72
C VAL A 86 6.44 2.12 -13.55
N ALA A 87 6.98 1.32 -14.48
CA ALA A 87 8.03 1.77 -15.38
C ALA A 87 7.55 2.91 -16.29
N ILE A 88 6.39 2.77 -16.93
CA ILE A 88 5.79 3.84 -17.76
C ILE A 88 5.52 5.07 -16.91
N ALA A 89 4.97 4.91 -15.70
CA ALA A 89 4.73 6.02 -14.79
C ALA A 89 6.03 6.76 -14.46
N ALA A 90 7.10 6.03 -14.14
CA ALA A 90 8.41 6.61 -13.85
C ALA A 90 8.98 7.39 -15.05
N ASP A 91 8.83 6.89 -16.28
CA ASP A 91 9.25 7.60 -17.49
C ASP A 91 8.44 8.88 -17.76
N LEU A 92 7.17 8.91 -17.34
CA LEU A 92 6.32 10.10 -17.40
C LEU A 92 6.68 11.16 -16.35
N ASN A 93 7.43 10.78 -15.31
CA ASN A 93 7.85 11.69 -14.27
C ASN A 93 8.98 12.60 -14.76
N THR A 94 8.79 13.91 -14.64
CA THR A 94 9.82 14.91 -14.97
C THR A 94 10.48 15.51 -13.73
N ASP A 95 10.07 15.10 -12.53
CA ASP A 95 10.69 15.57 -11.29
C ASP A 95 12.07 14.90 -11.11
N GLN A 96 13.11 15.73 -11.01
CA GLN A 96 14.48 15.29 -10.77
C GLN A 96 14.76 15.07 -9.28
N ASN A 97 13.90 15.59 -8.39
CA ASN A 97 14.08 15.51 -6.95
C ASN A 97 13.18 14.43 -6.36
N PHE A 98 13.67 13.19 -6.44
CA PHE A 98 12.99 12.03 -5.86
C PHE A 98 12.84 12.14 -4.34
N ASN A 99 11.61 12.38 -3.87
CA ASN A 99 11.28 12.37 -2.45
C ASN A 99 11.17 10.92 -1.95
N GLN A 100 12.28 10.37 -1.47
CA GLN A 100 12.33 9.01 -0.94
C GLN A 100 11.39 8.77 0.24
N GLN A 101 11.13 9.79 1.07
CA GLN A 101 10.22 9.66 2.20
C GLN A 101 8.78 9.39 1.72
N ARG A 102 8.35 10.07 0.65
CA ARG A 102 7.01 9.85 0.07
C ARG A 102 6.87 8.48 -0.57
N LEU A 103 7.91 7.98 -1.24
CA LEU A 103 7.93 6.61 -1.77
C LEU A 103 7.87 5.57 -0.65
N ALA A 104 8.60 5.77 0.44
CA ALA A 104 8.58 4.88 1.60
C ALA A 104 7.20 4.88 2.30
N GLN A 105 6.53 6.04 2.39
CA GLN A 105 5.16 6.14 2.89
C GLN A 105 4.18 5.39 1.98
N ALA A 106 4.26 5.60 0.66
CA ALA A 106 3.42 4.88 -0.30
C ALA A 106 3.65 3.37 -0.26
N ALA A 107 4.90 2.93 -0.10
CA ALA A 107 5.25 1.52 0.04
C ALA A 107 4.73 0.89 1.34
N THR A 108 4.75 1.64 2.44
CA THR A 108 4.14 1.23 3.72
C THR A 108 2.63 1.03 3.56
N GLU A 109 1.94 1.99 2.93
CA GLU A 109 0.49 1.88 2.69
C GLU A 109 0.16 0.70 1.77
N ARG A 110 0.97 0.47 0.72
CA ARG A 110 0.82 -0.69 -0.17
C ARG A 110 0.98 -2.01 0.59
N ALA A 111 1.95 -2.09 1.50
CA ALA A 111 2.15 -3.26 2.33
C ALA A 111 0.96 -3.49 3.28
N ARG A 112 0.38 -2.42 3.84
CA ARG A 112 -0.85 -2.49 4.64
C ARG A 112 -2.03 -3.02 3.82
N LEU A 113 -2.25 -2.46 2.63
CA LEU A 113 -3.32 -2.88 1.70
C LEU A 113 -3.16 -4.35 1.29
N TYR A 114 -1.92 -4.83 1.12
CA TYR A 114 -1.66 -6.24 0.84
C TYR A 114 -1.98 -7.16 2.03
N ALA A 115 -1.46 -6.80 3.21
CA ALA A 115 -1.42 -7.63 4.40
C ALA A 115 -2.76 -7.69 5.14
N ALA A 116 -3.34 -6.52 5.43
CA ALA A 116 -4.54 -6.37 6.23
C ALA A 116 -5.44 -5.27 5.63
N PRO A 117 -6.00 -5.51 4.42
CA PRO A 117 -6.88 -4.54 3.80
C PRO A 117 -8.09 -4.25 4.69
N THR A 118 -8.48 -2.98 4.72
CA THR A 118 -9.70 -2.53 5.39
C THR A 118 -10.52 -1.76 4.36
N PRO A 119 -11.83 -2.00 4.24
CA PRO A 119 -12.66 -1.23 3.33
C PRO A 119 -12.47 0.27 3.57
N LEU A 120 -12.29 1.02 2.49
CA LEU A 120 -12.19 2.46 2.57
C LEU A 120 -13.52 3.04 3.07
N ASN A 121 -13.44 4.09 3.87
CA ASN A 121 -14.63 4.87 4.18
C ASN A 121 -15.09 5.67 2.94
N LYS A 122 -16.32 6.19 2.97
CA LYS A 122 -16.90 6.93 1.82
C LYS A 122 -16.05 8.11 1.35
N SER A 123 -15.36 8.79 2.26
CA SER A 123 -14.51 9.94 1.92
C SER A 123 -13.24 9.48 1.21
N GLU A 124 -12.58 8.45 1.74
CA GLU A 124 -11.37 7.85 1.16
C GLU A 124 -11.66 7.26 -0.23
N GLN A 125 -12.77 6.54 -0.37
CA GLN A 125 -13.20 5.99 -1.65
C GLN A 125 -13.43 7.09 -2.69
N LYS A 126 -14.16 8.15 -2.32
CA LYS A 126 -14.39 9.30 -3.22
C LYS A 126 -13.07 9.99 -3.61
N ALA A 127 -12.10 10.06 -2.69
CA ALA A 127 -10.81 10.67 -2.96
C ALA A 127 -10.00 9.88 -4.00
N VAL A 128 -9.92 8.55 -3.87
CA VAL A 128 -9.17 7.72 -4.83
C VAL A 128 -9.87 7.63 -6.20
N GLU A 129 -11.21 7.62 -6.22
CA GLU A 129 -11.97 7.71 -7.47
C GLU A 129 -11.80 9.07 -8.17
N GLY A 130 -11.85 10.16 -7.40
CA GLY A 130 -11.61 11.51 -7.90
C GLY A 130 -10.20 11.66 -8.48
N TRP A 131 -9.20 11.16 -7.76
CA TRP A 131 -7.82 11.12 -8.24
C TRP A 131 -7.69 10.36 -9.57
N SER A 132 -8.26 9.15 -9.67
CA SER A 132 -8.17 8.33 -10.89
C SER A 132 -8.81 9.01 -12.09
N LYS A 133 -9.97 9.66 -11.88
CA LYS A 133 -10.64 10.46 -12.93
C LYS A 133 -9.80 11.64 -13.38
N ASN A 134 -9.24 12.40 -12.43
CA ASN A 134 -8.39 13.56 -12.74
C ASN A 134 -7.14 13.14 -13.49
N LEU A 135 -6.46 12.09 -13.01
CA LEU A 135 -5.28 11.51 -13.68
C LEU A 135 -5.58 11.14 -15.13
N THR A 136 -6.66 10.40 -15.36
CA THR A 136 -7.08 9.98 -16.71
C THR A 136 -7.35 11.19 -17.59
N SER A 137 -8.05 12.20 -17.06
CA SER A 137 -8.34 13.44 -17.78
C SER A 137 -7.07 14.21 -18.14
N GLY A 138 -6.16 14.42 -17.18
CA GLY A 138 -4.93 15.17 -17.43
C GLY A 138 -3.98 14.44 -18.38
N LEU A 139 -3.89 13.12 -18.29
CA LEU A 139 -3.15 12.31 -19.26
C LEU A 139 -3.75 12.41 -20.66
N ASN A 140 -5.09 12.40 -20.81
CA ASN A 140 -5.75 12.58 -22.10
C ASN A 140 -5.48 13.98 -22.69
N THR A 141 -5.51 15.03 -21.87
CA THR A 141 -5.17 16.40 -22.29
C THR A 141 -3.70 16.54 -22.67
N TRP A 142 -2.79 15.87 -21.96
CA TRP A 142 -1.38 15.85 -22.32
C TRP A 142 -1.14 15.07 -23.62
N ALA A 143 -1.82 13.93 -23.78
CA ALA A 143 -1.74 13.05 -24.94
C ALA A 143 -2.23 13.69 -26.23
N SER A 144 -3.18 14.65 -26.17
CA SER A 144 -3.69 15.30 -27.38
C SER A 144 -2.66 16.19 -28.10
N ARG A 145 -1.51 16.47 -27.47
CA ARG A 145 -0.50 17.40 -27.98
C ARG A 145 0.36 16.84 -29.10
N ASP A 146 0.66 15.54 -29.10
CA ASP A 146 1.41 14.89 -30.19
C ASP A 146 1.21 13.36 -30.23
N PRO A 147 1.48 12.70 -31.37
CA PRO A 147 1.24 11.26 -31.54
C PRO A 147 2.05 10.35 -30.62
N LEU A 148 3.25 10.76 -30.19
CA LEU A 148 4.07 9.95 -29.28
C LEU A 148 3.42 9.92 -27.89
N HIS A 149 2.96 11.07 -27.38
CA HIS A 149 2.22 11.11 -26.12
C HIS A 149 0.94 10.27 -26.17
N GLN A 150 0.24 10.21 -27.31
CA GLN A 150 -0.93 9.34 -27.48
C GLN A 150 -0.58 7.86 -27.26
N GLN A 151 0.51 7.39 -27.87
CA GLN A 151 0.95 6.01 -27.72
C GLN A 151 1.37 5.69 -26.28
N ILE A 152 2.10 6.59 -25.63
CA ILE A 152 2.52 6.42 -24.23
C ILE A 152 1.30 6.39 -23.31
N ASN A 153 0.33 7.30 -23.49
CA ASN A 153 -0.90 7.33 -22.71
C ASN A 153 -1.74 6.06 -22.93
N ALA A 154 -1.86 5.58 -24.17
CA ALA A 154 -2.59 4.34 -24.46
C ALA A 154 -1.95 3.13 -23.76
N ALA A 155 -0.62 3.04 -23.77
CA ALA A 155 0.11 2.01 -23.03
C ALA A 155 -0.12 2.15 -21.52
N PHE A 156 0.03 3.36 -20.96
CA PHE A 156 -0.23 3.62 -19.54
C PHE A 156 -1.64 3.18 -19.13
N GLN A 157 -2.68 3.63 -19.84
CA GLN A 157 -4.07 3.31 -19.50
C GLN A 157 -4.37 1.82 -19.64
N THR A 158 -3.83 1.16 -20.66
CA THR A 158 -3.96 -0.29 -20.82
C THR A 158 -3.40 -1.01 -19.61
N MET A 159 -2.18 -0.66 -19.18
CA MET A 159 -1.56 -1.28 -18.02
C MET A 159 -2.26 -0.90 -16.70
N PHE A 160 -2.75 0.34 -16.60
CA PHE A 160 -3.50 0.83 -15.44
C PHE A 160 -4.77 0.02 -15.22
N PHE A 161 -5.60 -0.14 -16.25
CA PHE A 161 -6.86 -0.86 -16.14
C PHE A 161 -6.66 -2.38 -16.00
N GLN A 162 -5.68 -2.97 -16.70
CA GLN A 162 -5.33 -4.38 -16.48
C GLN A 162 -4.88 -4.64 -15.03
N SER A 163 -4.06 -3.75 -14.48
CA SER A 163 -3.63 -3.82 -13.08
C SER A 163 -4.81 -3.62 -12.12
N GLN A 164 -5.73 -2.70 -12.43
CA GLN A 164 -6.93 -2.47 -11.63
C GLN A 164 -7.78 -3.74 -11.53
N THR A 165 -8.11 -4.37 -12.66
CA THR A 165 -8.95 -5.59 -12.66
C THR A 165 -8.30 -6.71 -11.85
N ARG A 166 -6.98 -6.94 -12.00
CA ARG A 166 -6.31 -7.98 -11.20
C ARG A 166 -6.27 -7.65 -9.71
N LEU A 167 -6.13 -6.38 -9.35
CA LEU A 167 -6.20 -5.95 -7.95
C LEU A 167 -7.62 -6.12 -7.38
N GLU A 168 -8.65 -5.80 -8.16
CA GLU A 168 -10.04 -6.05 -7.79
C GLU A 168 -10.28 -7.54 -7.54
N ASP A 169 -9.85 -8.42 -8.45
CA ASP A 169 -9.92 -9.88 -8.27
C ASP A 169 -9.18 -10.34 -7.00
N TYR A 170 -8.00 -9.78 -6.74
CA TYR A 170 -7.23 -10.07 -5.53
C TYR A 170 -8.02 -9.71 -4.27
N PHE A 171 -8.63 -8.52 -4.20
CA PHE A 171 -9.43 -8.13 -3.05
C PHE A 171 -10.75 -8.93 -2.96
N MET A 172 -11.42 -9.21 -4.07
CA MET A 172 -12.61 -10.05 -4.08
C MET A 172 -12.32 -11.47 -3.57
N SER A 173 -11.16 -12.04 -3.90
CA SER A 173 -10.70 -13.33 -3.37
C SER A 173 -10.50 -13.34 -1.85
N LYS A 174 -10.35 -12.16 -1.24
CA LYS A 174 -10.26 -11.95 0.22
C LYS A 174 -11.61 -11.68 0.88
N GLY A 175 -12.71 -11.72 0.13
CA GLY A 175 -14.07 -11.59 0.64
C GLY A 175 -14.62 -10.15 0.65
N TYR A 176 -13.94 -9.20 -0.01
CA TYR A 176 -14.51 -7.87 -0.24
C TYR A 176 -15.51 -7.90 -1.39
N ASP A 177 -16.58 -7.10 -1.28
CA ASP A 177 -17.50 -6.92 -2.39
C ASP A 177 -16.87 -6.10 -3.54
N ALA A 178 -17.53 -6.06 -4.69
CA ALA A 178 -17.00 -5.38 -5.89
C ALA A 178 -16.70 -3.89 -5.64
N ASN A 179 -17.55 -3.18 -4.89
CA ASN A 179 -17.36 -1.75 -4.64
C ASN A 179 -16.18 -1.51 -3.70
N GLN A 180 -16.06 -2.33 -2.65
CA GLN A 180 -14.92 -2.31 -1.73
C GLN A 180 -13.61 -2.67 -2.45
N ALA A 181 -13.65 -3.69 -3.30
CA ALA A 181 -12.50 -4.14 -4.09
C ALA A 181 -12.01 -3.06 -5.05
N THR A 182 -12.91 -2.36 -5.75
CA THR A 182 -12.55 -1.22 -6.60
C THR A 182 -11.90 -0.10 -5.81
N GLY A 183 -12.44 0.26 -4.64
CA GLY A 183 -11.82 1.27 -3.78
C GLY A 183 -10.40 0.88 -3.34
N LEU A 184 -10.21 -0.37 -2.90
CA LEU A 184 -8.92 -0.90 -2.49
C LEU A 184 -7.92 -1.02 -3.66
N ALA A 185 -8.39 -1.40 -4.84
CA ALA A 185 -7.59 -1.46 -6.06
C ALA A 185 -7.08 -0.07 -6.46
N LEU A 186 -7.97 0.93 -6.49
CA LEU A 186 -7.60 2.32 -6.79
C LEU A 186 -6.64 2.90 -5.74
N ALA A 187 -6.85 2.62 -4.45
CA ALA A 187 -5.90 2.99 -3.41
C ALA A 187 -4.52 2.34 -3.64
N THR A 188 -4.49 1.06 -4.01
CA THR A 188 -3.24 0.36 -4.31
C THR A 188 -2.53 0.98 -5.52
N LEU A 189 -3.24 1.24 -6.61
CA LEU A 189 -2.72 1.93 -7.79
C LEU A 189 -2.20 3.33 -7.44
N HIS A 190 -2.91 4.07 -6.60
CA HIS A 190 -2.45 5.36 -6.10
C HIS A 190 -1.08 5.25 -5.41
N THR A 191 -0.85 4.23 -4.58
CA THR A 191 0.48 4.00 -3.96
C THR A 191 1.59 3.66 -4.96
N LEU A 192 1.24 3.17 -6.15
CA LEU A 192 2.19 2.72 -7.17
C LEU A 192 2.58 3.85 -8.13
N VAL A 193 1.61 4.65 -8.59
CA VAL A 193 1.84 5.59 -9.70
C VAL A 193 1.65 7.06 -9.35
N ALA A 194 0.91 7.41 -8.29
CA ALA A 194 0.48 8.79 -8.06
C ALA A 194 1.65 9.77 -7.87
N TYR A 195 2.77 9.33 -7.29
CA TYR A 195 3.95 10.18 -7.16
C TYR A 195 4.51 10.58 -8.53
N TYR A 196 4.65 9.59 -9.42
CA TYR A 196 5.22 9.79 -10.75
C TYR A 196 4.29 10.58 -11.68
N THR A 197 2.98 10.45 -11.48
CA THR A 197 1.96 11.06 -12.36
C THR A 197 1.31 12.30 -11.78
N GLN A 198 1.82 12.86 -10.67
CA GLN A 198 1.19 13.96 -9.96
C GLN A 198 0.93 15.19 -10.85
N ARG A 199 1.80 15.46 -11.83
CA ARG A 199 1.65 16.62 -12.73
C ARG A 199 0.40 16.58 -13.62
N PHE A 200 -0.30 15.45 -13.66
CA PHE A 200 -1.49 15.23 -14.48
C PHE A 200 -2.80 15.24 -13.68
N VAL A 201 -2.75 15.49 -12.37
CA VAL A 201 -3.91 15.42 -11.44
C VAL A 201 -4.35 16.80 -11.00
#